data_AF-A0A7L4QIJ9-F1
#
_entry.id   AF-A0A7L4QIJ9-F1
#
_cell.length_a   1.000
_cell.length_b   1.000
_cell.length_c   1.000
_cell.angle_alpha   90.00
_cell.angle_beta   90.00
_cell.angle_gamma   90.00
#
_symmetry.space_group_name_H-M   'P 1'
#
loop_
_entity.id
_entity.type
_entity.pdbx_description
1 polymer ?
#
loop_
_entity_poly.entity_id
_entity_poly.type
_entity_poly.pdbx_seq_one_letter_code
_entity_poly.pdbx_strand_id
1 'polypeptide(L)'
;MELVGKTAVYTPILNHCVFASYLIRLKLNSDYGNPKFVSFYINSIYGRKYILSVASQQVGQANVNSKKLLDMPIPLPPLEEQQEIVNRIEKLFSLADYIEETIDSKLEESKILRQSILKKAFEGKLVPQDPNDEAAEILLEKIKMEKSNKGKNLQEQLVQ
;
A
#
# COMPACT_ATOMS: atom_id res chain seq x y z
N MET A 1 15.05 -15.54 6.15
CA MET A 1 16.00 -15.16 5.08
C MET A 1 15.46 -14.07 4.16
N GLU A 2 14.36 -13.39 4.50
CA GLU A 2 13.64 -12.48 3.61
C GLU A 2 14.38 -11.16 3.29
N LEU A 3 15.31 -10.76 4.17
CA LEU A 3 15.98 -9.46 4.12
C LEU A 3 17.30 -9.44 3.32
N VAL A 4 17.76 -10.56 2.77
CA VAL A 4 19.07 -10.65 2.09
C VAL A 4 18.93 -10.57 0.59
N GLY A 5 19.83 -9.82 -0.06
CA GLY A 5 19.94 -9.75 -1.52
C GLY A 5 19.10 -8.66 -2.19
N LYS A 6 18.46 -7.76 -1.43
CA LYS A 6 17.80 -6.59 -2.01
C LYS A 6 18.84 -5.64 -2.58
N THR A 7 18.64 -5.21 -3.80
CA THR A 7 19.52 -4.27 -4.51
C THR A 7 18.75 -3.04 -4.96
N ALA A 8 19.43 -1.90 -4.97
CA ALA A 8 18.91 -0.63 -5.43
C ALA A 8 19.99 0.12 -6.20
N VAL A 9 19.56 0.97 -7.13
CA VAL A 9 20.46 1.84 -7.89
C VAL A 9 20.53 3.19 -7.20
N TYR A 10 21.75 3.60 -6.83
CA TYR A 10 21.99 4.96 -6.37
C TYR A 10 22.11 5.90 -7.58
N THR A 11 21.20 6.86 -7.69
CA THR A 11 21.29 7.96 -8.65
C THR A 11 21.83 9.17 -7.90
N PRO A 12 23.01 9.73 -8.29
CA PRO A 12 23.64 10.80 -7.53
C PRO A 12 22.81 12.08 -7.58
N ILE A 13 22.10 12.36 -6.49
CA ILE A 13 21.48 13.67 -6.21
C ILE A 13 22.47 14.54 -5.43
N LEU A 14 23.35 13.91 -4.64
CA LEU A 14 24.43 14.53 -3.87
C LEU A 14 25.78 13.94 -4.29
N ASN A 15 26.82 14.79 -4.36
CA ASN A 15 28.14 14.40 -4.84
C ASN A 15 28.91 13.48 -3.88
N HIS A 16 28.56 13.47 -2.60
CA HIS A 16 29.21 12.65 -1.57
C HIS A 16 28.17 12.01 -0.66
N CYS A 17 28.16 10.68 -0.59
CA CYS A 17 27.33 9.91 0.32
C CYS A 17 28.15 8.81 0.99
N VAL A 18 27.84 8.54 2.26
CA VAL A 18 28.32 7.38 3.01
C VAL A 18 27.19 6.36 3.11
N PHE A 19 27.52 5.08 3.05
CA PHE A 19 26.57 3.99 3.20
C PHE A 19 27.00 3.09 4.35
N ALA A 20 26.04 2.41 4.97
CA ALA A 20 26.31 1.53 6.11
C ALA A 20 27.26 0.38 5.71
N SER A 21 28.10 -0.05 6.66
CA SER A 21 29.16 -1.04 6.41
C SER A 21 28.68 -2.41 5.92
N TYR A 22 27.41 -2.75 6.17
CA TYR A 22 26.80 -4.00 5.73
C TYR A 22 26.25 -3.95 4.29
N LEU A 23 26.36 -2.81 3.59
CA LEU A 23 25.99 -2.69 2.19
C LEU A 23 27.22 -2.90 1.30
N ILE A 24 27.01 -3.58 0.17
CA ILE A 24 28.03 -3.78 -0.86
C ILE A 24 27.74 -2.83 -2.01
N ARG A 25 28.73 -2.01 -2.38
CA ARG A 25 28.65 -1.15 -3.55
C ARG A 25 29.17 -1.88 -4.78
N LEU A 26 28.32 -2.03 -5.79
CA LEU A 26 28.70 -2.49 -7.12
C LEU A 26 28.91 -1.28 -8.03
N LYS A 27 30.05 -1.22 -8.72
CA LYS A 27 30.33 -0.24 -9.77
C LYS A 27 30.43 -0.99 -11.09
N LEU A 28 29.53 -0.66 -12.01
CA LEU A 28 29.48 -1.26 -13.34
C LEU A 28 30.28 -0.42 -14.32
N ASN A 29 30.81 -1.08 -15.35
CA ASN A 29 31.32 -0.39 -16.52
C ASN A 29 30.13 0.05 -17.38
N SER A 30 30.02 1.36 -17.63
CA SER A 30 28.96 1.98 -18.43
C SER A 30 28.90 1.44 -19.86
N ASP A 31 30.03 0.95 -20.38
CA ASP A 31 30.13 0.45 -21.75
C ASP A 31 29.45 -0.91 -21.93
N TYR A 32 29.14 -1.61 -20.84
CA TYR A 32 28.64 -3.00 -20.87
C TYR A 32 27.39 -3.23 -20.03
N GLY A 33 27.16 -2.45 -18.98
CA GLY A 33 26.12 -2.74 -17.99
C GLY A 33 25.29 -1.53 -17.62
N ASN A 34 23.98 -1.61 -17.88
CA ASN A 34 23.01 -0.69 -17.33
C ASN A 34 22.75 -1.02 -15.83
N PRO A 35 22.96 -0.08 -14.90
CA PRO A 35 22.76 -0.33 -13.46
C PRO A 35 21.35 -0.77 -13.08
N LYS A 36 20.32 -0.23 -13.74
CA LYS A 36 18.93 -0.61 -13.49
C LYS A 36 18.66 -2.04 -13.93
N PHE A 37 19.17 -2.42 -15.10
CA PHE A 37 19.05 -3.79 -15.61
C PHE A 37 19.67 -4.81 -14.64
N VAL A 38 20.92 -4.57 -14.22
CA VAL A 38 21.62 -5.45 -13.27
C VAL A 38 20.87 -5.52 -11.93
N SER A 39 20.37 -4.40 -11.43
CA SER A 39 19.56 -4.35 -10.21
C SER A 39 18.26 -5.15 -10.34
N PHE A 40 17.55 -5.04 -11.46
CA PHE A 40 16.34 -5.84 -11.69
C PHE A 40 16.65 -7.33 -11.82
N TYR A 41 17.76 -7.71 -12.47
CA TYR A 41 18.16 -9.11 -12.57
C TYR A 41 18.50 -9.71 -11.21
N ILE A 42 19.26 -9.00 -10.35
CA ILE A 42 19.59 -9.46 -9.00
C ILE A 42 18.32 -9.65 -8.15
N ASN A 43 17.37 -8.73 -8.27
CA ASN A 43 16.09 -8.81 -7.55
C ASN A 43 15.11 -9.83 -8.14
N SER A 44 15.35 -10.32 -9.36
CA SER A 44 14.51 -11.34 -10.02
C SER A 44 14.59 -12.69 -9.31
N ILE A 45 13.70 -13.62 -9.68
CA ILE A 45 13.70 -14.99 -9.16
C ILE A 45 15.06 -15.68 -9.37
N TYR A 46 15.70 -15.43 -10.51
CA TYR A 46 17.00 -16.03 -10.85
C TYR A 46 18.13 -15.48 -9.99
N GLY A 47 18.23 -14.15 -9.87
CA GLY A 47 19.21 -13.49 -9.02
C GLY A 47 19.03 -13.89 -7.56
N ARG A 48 17.80 -13.88 -7.05
CA ARG A 48 17.50 -14.32 -5.69
C ARG A 48 17.84 -15.79 -5.45
N LYS A 49 17.58 -16.67 -6.41
CA LYS A 49 17.96 -18.09 -6.32
C LYS A 49 19.48 -18.25 -6.18
N TYR A 50 20.25 -17.51 -6.98
CA TYR A 50 21.71 -17.50 -6.84
C TYR A 50 22.13 -16.98 -5.47
N ILE A 51 21.64 -15.80 -5.06
CA ILE A 51 21.95 -15.19 -3.76
C ILE A 51 21.68 -16.15 -2.60
N LEU A 52 20.53 -16.81 -2.59
CA LEU A 52 20.17 -17.78 -1.55
C LEU A 52 21.09 -19.00 -1.55
N SER A 53 21.60 -19.42 -2.70
CA SER A 53 22.54 -20.55 -2.80
C SER A 53 23.94 -20.23 -2.26
N VAL A 54 24.35 -18.96 -2.31
CA VAL A 54 25.69 -18.51 -1.90
C VAL A 54 25.71 -17.84 -0.53
N ALA A 55 24.55 -17.44 -0.02
CA ALA A 55 24.38 -16.81 1.28
C ALA A 55 24.77 -17.79 2.40
N SER A 56 25.58 -17.30 3.34
CA SER A 56 25.93 -18.03 4.54
C SER A 56 25.15 -17.47 5.72
N GLN A 57 24.59 -18.35 6.56
CA GLN A 57 24.03 -17.96 7.84
C GLN A 57 25.11 -18.08 8.92
N GLN A 58 25.44 -16.97 9.56
CA GLN A 58 26.23 -16.95 10.79
C GLN A 58 25.47 -16.12 11.83
N VAL A 59 25.26 -16.69 13.02
CA VAL A 59 24.68 -16.00 14.19
C VAL A 59 23.40 -15.23 13.86
N GLY A 60 22.43 -15.89 13.20
CA GLY A 60 21.12 -15.30 12.89
C GLY A 60 21.10 -14.24 11.78
N GLN A 61 22.25 -13.85 11.22
CA GLN A 61 22.35 -12.95 10.08
C GLN A 61 22.81 -13.73 8.84
N ALA A 62 22.02 -13.64 7.77
CA ALA A 62 22.42 -14.16 6.47
C ALA A 62 23.24 -13.07 5.75
N ASN A 63 24.43 -13.44 5.29
CA ASN A 63 25.38 -12.54 4.63
C ASN A 63 25.82 -13.11 3.28
N VAL A 64 26.11 -12.22 2.33
CA VAL A 64 26.67 -12.57 1.02
C VAL A 64 28.04 -11.92 0.92
N ASN A 65 29.06 -12.72 0.58
CA ASN A 65 30.40 -12.22 0.37
C ASN A 65 30.50 -11.53 -1.01
N SER A 66 31.17 -10.38 -1.07
CA SER A 66 31.37 -9.61 -2.30
C SER A 66 32.00 -10.44 -3.44
N LYS A 67 32.92 -11.37 -3.13
CA LYS A 67 33.52 -12.25 -4.15
C LYS A 67 32.47 -13.15 -4.81
N LYS A 68 31.64 -13.82 -4.00
CA LYS A 68 30.55 -14.66 -4.51
C LYS A 68 29.53 -13.84 -5.30
N LEU A 69 29.30 -12.58 -4.93
CA LEU A 69 28.44 -11.69 -5.71
C LEU A 69 29.04 -11.36 -7.09
N LEU A 70 30.36 -11.19 -7.18
CA LEU A 70 31.06 -10.96 -8.46
C LEU A 70 31.03 -12.19 -9.38
N ASP A 71 31.00 -13.40 -8.80
CA ASP A 71 30.90 -14.67 -9.54
C ASP A 71 29.48 -14.98 -10.03
N MET A 72 28.51 -14.09 -9.80
CA MET A 72 27.13 -14.31 -10.22
C MET A 72 27.01 -14.24 -11.75
N PRO A 73 26.47 -15.27 -12.42
CA PRO A 73 26.23 -15.22 -13.85
C PRO A 73 25.06 -14.29 -14.15
N ILE A 74 25.35 -13.17 -14.82
CA ILE A 74 24.35 -12.21 -15.31
C ILE A 74 24.30 -12.31 -16.84
N PRO A 75 23.14 -12.59 -17.44
CA PRO A 75 22.98 -12.46 -18.88
C PRO A 75 23.01 -10.97 -19.24
N LEU A 76 24.04 -10.56 -19.97
CA LEU A 76 24.22 -9.18 -20.41
C LEU A 76 23.94 -9.08 -21.91
N PRO A 77 22.69 -8.79 -22.32
CA PRO A 77 22.38 -8.50 -23.72
C PRO A 77 22.98 -7.15 -24.15
N PRO A 78 22.91 -6.76 -25.43
CA PRO A 78 23.35 -5.43 -25.87
C PRO A 78 22.71 -4.29 -25.05
N LEU A 79 23.43 -3.17 -24.89
CA LEU A 79 22.97 -2.05 -24.05
C LEU A 79 21.58 -1.52 -24.42
N GLU A 80 21.26 -1.50 -25.72
CA GLU A 80 19.95 -1.09 -26.21
C GLU A 80 18.83 -2.02 -25.71
N GLU A 81 19.06 -3.33 -25.76
CA GLU A 81 18.12 -4.32 -25.24
C GLU A 81 18.01 -4.25 -23.71
N GLN A 82 19.12 -4.03 -23.00
CA GLN A 82 19.10 -3.79 -21.55
C GLN A 82 18.20 -2.59 -21.21
N GLN A 83 18.32 -1.50 -21.97
CA GLN A 83 17.51 -0.29 -21.76
C GLN A 83 16.03 -0.53 -22.06
N GLU A 84 15.71 -1.25 -23.13
CA GLU A 84 14.32 -1.58 -23.46
C GLU A 84 13.68 -2.48 -22.41
N ILE A 85 14.41 -3.46 -21.88
CA ILE A 85 13.95 -4.30 -20.75
C ILE A 85 13.66 -3.43 -19.53
N VAL A 86 14.56 -2.51 -19.17
CA VAL A 86 14.38 -1.56 -18.06
C VAL A 86 13.12 -0.73 -18.27
N ASN A 87 12.93 -0.16 -19.46
CA ASN A 87 11.77 0.67 -19.79
C ASN A 87 10.46 -0.10 -19.61
N ARG A 88 10.41 -1.37 -20.01
CA ARG A 88 9.21 -2.21 -19.84
C ARG A 88 8.90 -2.48 -18.38
N ILE A 89 9.92 -2.80 -17.59
CA ILE A 89 9.78 -3.05 -16.15
C ILE A 89 9.29 -1.77 -15.45
N GLU A 90 9.87 -0.62 -15.75
CA GLU A 90 9.47 0.66 -15.16
C GLU A 90 8.02 1.03 -15.52
N LYS A 91 7.61 0.84 -16.77
CA LYS A 91 6.21 1.02 -17.19
C LYS A 91 5.25 0.15 -16.38
N LEU A 92 5.60 -1.10 -16.11
CA LEU A 92 4.77 -2.00 -15.30
C LEU A 92 4.68 -1.54 -13.85
N PHE A 93 5.78 -1.07 -13.25
CA PHE A 93 5.74 -0.51 -11.90
C PHE A 93 4.89 0.75 -11.83
N SER A 94 5.06 1.69 -12.76
CA SER A 94 4.22 2.91 -12.80
C SER A 94 2.73 2.59 -12.98
N LEU A 95 2.40 1.55 -13.76
CA LEU A 95 1.02 1.09 -13.88
C LEU A 95 0.49 0.51 -12.56
N ALA A 96 1.31 -0.26 -11.84
CA ALA A 96 0.93 -0.79 -10.53
C ALA A 96 0.68 0.33 -9.52
N ASP A 97 1.59 1.31 -9.45
CA ASP A 97 1.45 2.49 -8.58
C ASP A 97 0.16 3.26 -8.88
N TYR A 98 -0.15 3.46 -10.17
CA TYR A 98 -1.38 4.11 -10.61
C TYR A 98 -2.65 3.35 -10.20
N ILE A 99 -2.64 2.02 -10.29
CA ILE A 99 -3.76 1.17 -9.87
C ILE A 99 -3.96 1.28 -8.35
N GLU A 100 -2.89 1.24 -7.57
CA GLU A 100 -2.94 1.38 -6.11
C GLU A 100 -3.54 2.73 -5.70
N GLU A 101 -3.05 3.83 -6.28
CA GLU A 101 -3.59 5.17 -6.03
C GLU A 101 -5.07 5.28 -6.43
N THR A 102 -5.45 4.67 -7.56
CA THR A 102 -6.84 4.65 -8.02
C THR A 102 -7.74 3.89 -7.03
N ILE A 103 -7.29 2.75 -6.51
CA ILE A 103 -8.04 1.97 -5.53
C ILE A 103 -8.27 2.80 -4.27
N ASP A 104 -7.22 3.44 -3.74
CA ASP A 104 -7.32 4.25 -2.53
C ASP A 104 -8.29 5.43 -2.70
N SER A 105 -8.20 6.13 -3.84
CA SER A 105 -9.13 7.20 -4.18
C SER A 105 -10.58 6.71 -4.25
N LYS A 106 -10.84 5.57 -4.91
CA LYS A 106 -12.19 5.01 -5.04
C LYS A 106 -12.76 4.48 -3.73
N LEU A 107 -11.92 3.95 -2.84
CA LEU A 107 -12.35 3.57 -1.50
C LEU A 107 -12.79 4.80 -0.70
N GLU A 108 -12.09 5.92 -0.81
CA GLU A 108 -12.47 7.15 -0.11
C GLU A 108 -13.76 7.76 -0.67
N GLU A 109 -13.90 7.84 -2.00
CA GLU A 109 -15.15 8.25 -2.66
C GLU A 109 -16.34 7.39 -2.19
N SER A 110 -16.17 6.07 -2.10
CA SER A 110 -17.19 5.14 -1.63
C SER A 110 -17.62 5.41 -0.18
N LYS A 111 -16.67 5.69 0.72
CA LYS A 111 -16.99 6.06 2.11
C LYS A 111 -17.80 7.34 2.17
N ILE A 112 -17.40 8.37 1.42
CA ILE A 112 -18.10 9.66 1.37
C ILE A 112 -19.52 9.48 0.81
N LEU A 113 -19.67 8.70 -0.28
CA LEU A 113 -20.97 8.41 -0.87
C LEU A 113 -21.87 7.68 0.13
N ARG A 114 -21.35 6.68 0.83
CA ARG A 114 -22.09 5.94 1.87
C ARG A 114 -22.56 6.88 2.99
N GLN A 115 -21.69 7.76 3.49
CA GLN A 115 -22.06 8.75 4.50
C GLN A 115 -23.14 9.71 3.98
N SER A 116 -23.03 10.15 2.74
CA SER A 116 -24.01 11.04 2.11
C SER A 116 -25.38 10.37 1.94
N ILE A 117 -25.41 9.09 1.55
CA ILE A 117 -26.64 8.30 1.45
C ILE A 117 -27.27 8.13 2.84
N LEU A 118 -26.48 7.75 3.85
CA LEU A 118 -26.98 7.60 5.23
C LEU A 118 -27.55 8.92 5.76
N LYS A 119 -26.85 10.04 5.54
CA LYS A 119 -27.35 11.36 5.91
C LYS A 119 -28.69 11.66 5.24
N LYS A 120 -28.80 11.46 3.93
CA LYS A 120 -30.07 11.64 3.20
C LYS A 120 -31.17 10.69 3.70
N ALA A 121 -30.82 9.47 4.13
CA ALA A 121 -31.76 8.51 4.69
C ALA A 121 -32.34 9.01 6.01
N PHE A 122 -31.49 9.45 6.93
CA PHE A 122 -31.90 9.99 8.23
C PHE A 122 -32.66 11.31 8.11
N GLU A 123 -32.39 12.12 7.08
CA GLU A 123 -33.17 13.32 6.76
C GLU A 123 -34.50 13.01 6.04
N GLY A 124 -34.81 11.74 5.75
CA GLY A 124 -36.02 11.34 5.01
C GLY A 124 -35.96 11.57 3.50
N LYS A 125 -34.96 12.31 3.00
CA LYS A 125 -34.84 12.79 1.61
C LYS A 125 -34.48 11.72 0.57
N LEU A 126 -34.46 10.43 0.94
CA LEU A 126 -34.24 9.34 -0.03
C LEU A 126 -35.50 8.97 -0.81
N VAL A 127 -36.67 9.36 -0.32
CA VAL A 127 -37.96 9.12 -0.99
C VAL A 127 -38.76 10.43 -1.07
N PRO A 128 -39.68 10.57 -2.04
CA PRO A 128 -40.62 11.69 -2.07
C PRO A 128 -41.36 11.81 -0.73
N GLN A 129 -41.45 13.03 -0.19
CA GLN A 129 -42.13 13.30 1.06
C GLN A 129 -43.63 13.48 0.81
N ASP A 130 -44.48 12.89 1.67
CA ASP A 130 -45.91 13.16 1.63
C ASP A 130 -46.17 14.54 2.28
N PRO A 131 -46.84 15.49 1.59
CA PRO A 131 -47.19 16.78 2.18
C PRO A 131 -48.06 16.69 3.44
N ASN A 132 -48.72 15.55 3.66
CA ASN A 132 -49.56 15.29 4.81
C ASN A 132 -48.80 14.65 6.00
N ASP A 133 -47.51 14.34 5.85
CA ASP A 133 -46.70 13.80 6.95
C ASP A 133 -46.59 14.82 8.10
N GLU A 134 -46.79 14.35 9.33
CA GLU A 134 -46.61 15.20 10.51
C GLU A 134 -45.13 15.53 10.76
N ALA A 135 -44.85 16.72 11.27
CA ALA A 135 -43.47 17.13 11.52
C ALA A 135 -42.82 16.23 12.59
N ALA A 136 -41.57 15.83 12.35
CA ALA A 136 -40.82 14.92 13.24
C ALA A 136 -40.70 15.44 14.69
N GLU A 137 -40.73 16.77 14.87
CA GLU A 137 -40.73 17.43 16.19
C GLU A 137 -41.99 17.09 16.99
N ILE A 138 -43.15 17.06 16.34
CA ILE A 138 -44.44 16.72 16.97
C ILE A 138 -44.42 15.26 17.43
N LEU A 139 -43.89 14.35 16.60
CA LEU A 139 -43.76 12.94 16.96
C LEU A 139 -42.77 12.74 18.13
N LEU A 140 -41.66 13.49 18.16
CA LEU A 140 -40.69 13.46 19.26
C LEU A 140 -41.29 13.92 20.58
N GLU A 141 -42.12 14.97 20.58
CA GLU A 141 -42.86 15.41 21.77
C GLU A 141 -43.83 14.34 22.26
N LYS A 142 -44.61 13.71 21.36
CA LYS A 142 -45.50 12.58 21.70
C LYS A 142 -44.73 11.44 22.36
N ILE A 143 -43.59 11.01 21.77
CA ILE A 143 -42.76 9.93 22.32
C ILE A 143 -42.19 10.31 23.70
N LYS A 144 -41.75 11.56 23.91
CA LYS A 144 -41.26 12.03 25.22
C LYS A 144 -42.36 11.99 26.28
N MET A 145 -43.54 12.50 25.93
CA MET A 145 -44.72 12.50 26.81
C MET A 145 -45.15 11.07 27.17
N GLU A 146 -45.22 10.16 26.20
CA GLU A 146 -45.54 8.76 26.43
C GLU A 146 -44.50 8.05 27.31
N LYS A 147 -43.20 8.27 27.08
CA LYS A 147 -42.14 7.68 27.92
C LYS A 147 -42.17 8.20 29.35
N SER A 148 -42.40 9.50 29.55
CA SER A 148 -42.54 10.10 30.88
C SER A 148 -43.78 9.56 31.61
N ASN A 149 -44.91 9.39 30.91
CA ASN A 149 -46.11 8.81 31.49
C ASN A 149 -45.95 7.32 31.82
N LYS A 150 -45.24 6.56 30.97
CA LYS A 150 -44.89 5.15 31.27
C LYS A 150 -44.01 5.04 32.52
N GLY A 151 -43.04 5.94 32.68
CA GLY A 151 -42.18 5.99 33.87
C GLY A 151 -42.95 6.33 35.15
N LYS A 152 -43.92 7.24 35.08
CA LYS A 152 -44.81 7.58 36.21
C LYS A 152 -45.75 6.43 36.58
N ASN A 153 -46.38 5.79 35.61
CA ASN A 153 -47.23 4.62 35.85
C ASN A 153 -46.47 3.43 36.47
N LEU A 154 -45.20 3.19 36.08
CA LEU A 154 -44.39 2.14 36.72
C LEU A 154 -44.01 2.48 38.17
N GLN A 155 -43.81 3.77 38.50
CA GLN A 155 -43.52 4.19 39.87
C GLN A 155 -44.75 4.10 40.77
N GLU A 156 -45.94 4.42 40.25
CA GLU A 156 -47.21 4.27 40.99
C GLU A 156 -47.59 2.81 41.25
N GLN A 157 -47.25 1.89 40.33
CA GLN A 157 -47.47 0.44 40.51
C GLN A 157 -46.47 -0.25 41.47
N LEU A 158 -45.33 0.37 41.79
CA LEU A 158 -44.34 -0.18 42.72
C LEU A 158 -44.55 0.30 44.18
N VAL A 159 -45.50 1.22 44.40
CA VAL A 159 -45.83 1.81 45.71
C VAL A 159 -47.15 1.24 46.28
N GLN A 160 -47.81 0.34 45.55
CA GLN A 160 -48.90 -0.53 46.03
C GLN A 160 -48.37 -1.94 46.33
#